data_AF-A0AAW0N209-F1
#
_entry.id   AF-A0AAW0N209-F1
#
_cell.length_a   1.000
_cell.length_b   1.000
_cell.length_c   1.000
_cell.angle_alpha   90.00
_cell.angle_beta   90.00
_cell.angle_gamma   90.00
#
_symmetry.space_group_name_H-M   'P 1'
#
loop_
_entity.id
_entity.type
_entity.pdbx_description
1 polymer ?
#
loop_
_entity_poly.entity_id
_entity_poly.type
_entity_poly.pdbx_seq_one_letter_code
_entity_poly.pdbx_strand_id
1 'polypeptide(L)'
;MIVTEFMENGALDSFLRLNDGQFTVIQLVGMLRGIAAGMKYLSDMNYVHRDLAARNILVNSNLVCKVSDFGLSRFLEDDPTDPTYTSSLGGKIPIRWTAPEAIAYRKFTSASDVWSYGIVMWEVMSYGERPYWDMSNQDVINAVEQDYRLPPPMDCPTALHQLMLDCWVKERNLRPKFTQIVATLDKLIRNAASLKVVTNSTQSTGVSQPLLDRCVPDYTTFTTVGDWLDAIKMSRYRDNFVNAGFASFDLVAQMTAEDLLRIGVTLAGHQKKILGSIQDMRLQMNQTLPVQV
;
A
#
# COMPACT_ATOMS: atom_id res chain seq x y z
N MET A 1 16.58 18.11 -26.34
CA MET A 1 16.86 16.72 -25.91
C MET A 1 17.45 16.78 -24.52
N ILE A 2 16.93 16.01 -23.56
CA ILE A 2 17.52 15.83 -22.23
C ILE A 2 18.16 14.44 -22.24
N VAL A 3 19.40 14.32 -21.77
CA VAL A 3 20.15 13.06 -21.71
C VAL A 3 20.37 12.71 -20.25
N THR A 4 19.96 11.51 -19.84
CA THR A 4 20.11 10.97 -18.48
C THR A 4 20.76 9.60 -18.53
N GLU A 5 21.16 9.07 -17.38
CA GLU A 5 21.49 7.65 -17.29
C GLU A 5 20.29 6.77 -17.68
N PHE A 6 20.59 5.58 -18.21
CA PHE A 6 19.57 4.62 -18.60
C PHE A 6 19.17 3.74 -17.42
N MET A 7 17.86 3.60 -17.21
CA MET A 7 17.26 2.81 -16.13
C MET A 7 16.52 1.63 -16.76
N GLU A 8 17.19 0.47 -16.85
CA GLU A 8 16.82 -0.67 -17.70
C GLU A 8 15.44 -1.24 -17.39
N ASN A 9 15.02 -1.17 -16.12
CA ASN A 9 13.76 -1.72 -15.65
C ASN A 9 12.62 -0.69 -15.65
N GLY A 10 12.87 0.55 -16.10
CA GLY A 10 11.84 1.58 -16.25
C GLY A 10 11.21 2.00 -14.91
N ALA A 11 9.92 2.33 -14.95
CA ALA A 11 9.17 2.82 -13.79
C ALA A 11 8.87 1.70 -12.77
N LEU A 12 9.07 2.00 -11.49
CA LEU A 12 8.99 1.04 -10.39
C LEU A 12 7.61 0.40 -10.26
N ASP A 13 6.53 1.16 -10.45
CA ASP A 13 5.16 0.64 -10.32
C ASP A 13 4.88 -0.47 -11.36
N SER A 14 5.29 -0.24 -12.61
CA SER A 14 5.13 -1.18 -13.72
C SER A 14 6.08 -2.37 -13.58
N PHE A 15 7.31 -2.10 -13.13
CA PHE A 15 8.30 -3.13 -12.82
C PHE A 15 7.81 -4.09 -11.73
N LEU A 16 7.23 -3.58 -10.65
CA LEU A 16 6.70 -4.41 -9.57
C LEU A 16 5.51 -5.26 -10.02
N ARG A 17 4.57 -4.70 -10.79
CA ARG A 17 3.43 -5.45 -11.33
C ARG A 17 3.86 -6.61 -12.23
N LEU A 18 4.93 -6.41 -13.02
CA LEU A 18 5.48 -7.46 -13.88
C LEU A 18 6.17 -8.58 -13.09
N ASN A 19 6.63 -8.27 -11.88
CA ASN A 19 7.40 -9.17 -11.02
C ASN A 19 6.65 -9.48 -9.70
N ASP A 20 5.31 -9.57 -9.76
CA ASP A 20 4.47 -9.79 -8.57
C ASP A 20 4.92 -11.05 -7.80
N GLY A 21 5.14 -10.89 -6.50
CA GLY A 21 5.61 -11.95 -5.60
C GLY A 21 7.03 -12.47 -5.84
N GLN A 22 7.80 -11.91 -6.78
CA GLN A 22 9.14 -12.42 -7.11
C GLN A 22 10.26 -11.88 -6.21
N PHE A 23 9.98 -10.87 -5.39
CA PHE A 23 10.96 -10.27 -4.49
C PHE A 23 10.76 -10.68 -3.04
N THR A 24 11.88 -10.86 -2.36
CA THR A 24 11.88 -10.99 -0.90
C THR A 24 11.53 -9.65 -0.26
N VAL A 25 10.95 -9.70 0.94
CA VAL A 25 10.67 -8.48 1.74
C VAL A 25 11.93 -7.62 1.90
N ILE A 26 13.10 -8.24 2.11
CA ILE A 26 14.35 -7.49 2.29
C ILE A 26 14.76 -6.72 1.02
N GLN A 27 14.51 -7.26 -0.17
CA GLN A 27 14.75 -6.57 -1.44
C GLN A 27 13.81 -5.37 -1.59
N LEU A 28 12.52 -5.52 -1.27
CA LEU A 28 11.55 -4.43 -1.29
C LEU A 28 11.93 -3.32 -0.29
N VAL A 29 12.37 -3.69 0.92
CA VAL A 29 12.90 -2.74 1.91
C VAL A 29 14.16 -2.03 1.39
N GLY A 30 15.01 -2.73 0.64
CA GLY A 30 16.17 -2.12 -0.04
C GLY A 30 15.76 -1.06 -1.07
N MET A 31 14.74 -1.34 -1.89
CA MET A 31 14.17 -0.37 -2.84
C MET A 31 13.65 0.87 -2.11
N LEU A 32 12.84 0.66 -1.06
CA LEU A 32 12.30 1.75 -0.22
C LEU A 32 13.40 2.59 0.41
N ARG A 33 14.43 1.94 0.95
CA ARG A 33 15.58 2.62 1.55
C ARG A 33 16.32 3.49 0.52
N GLY A 34 16.49 3.01 -0.71
CA GLY A 34 17.08 3.79 -1.80
C GLY A 34 16.28 5.05 -2.12
N ILE A 35 14.94 4.92 -2.23
CA ILE A 35 14.03 6.04 -2.47
C ILE A 35 14.08 7.05 -1.31
N ALA A 36 14.03 6.57 -0.06
CA ALA A 36 14.11 7.41 1.12
C ALA A 36 15.44 8.19 1.19
N ALA A 37 16.55 7.57 0.79
CA ALA A 37 17.84 8.24 0.73
C ALA A 37 17.87 9.34 -0.33
N GLY A 38 17.27 9.11 -1.50
CA GLY A 38 17.10 10.13 -2.54
C GLY A 38 16.24 11.31 -2.05
N MET A 39 15.12 11.02 -1.40
CA MET A 39 14.23 12.05 -0.85
C MET A 39 14.85 12.81 0.33
N LYS A 40 15.67 12.13 1.15
CA LYS A 40 16.49 12.80 2.17
C LYS A 40 17.40 13.83 1.52
N TYR A 41 18.12 13.44 0.47
CA TYR A 41 19.00 14.36 -0.26
C TYR A 41 18.23 15.57 -0.82
N LEU A 42 17.07 15.35 -1.45
CA LEU A 42 16.23 16.45 -1.94
C LEU A 42 15.78 17.39 -0.82
N SER A 43 15.34 16.84 0.31
CA SER A 43 14.94 17.63 1.46
C SER A 43 16.10 18.41 2.08
N ASP A 44 17.30 17.81 2.17
CA ASP A 44 18.51 18.48 2.68
C ASP A 44 18.93 19.64 1.76
N MET A 45 18.57 19.57 0.47
CA MET A 45 18.77 20.62 -0.54
C MET A 45 17.59 21.60 -0.64
N ASN A 46 16.69 21.63 0.34
CA ASN A 46 15.47 22.47 0.36
C ASN A 46 14.60 22.31 -0.90
N TYR A 47 14.57 21.11 -1.48
CA TYR A 47 13.81 20.79 -2.68
C TYR A 47 12.58 19.95 -2.34
N VAL A 48 11.39 20.39 -2.78
CA VAL A 48 10.13 19.67 -2.58
C VAL A 48 9.69 19.07 -3.93
N HIS A 49 9.45 17.77 -3.94
CA HIS A 49 9.14 17.00 -5.14
C HIS A 49 7.71 17.24 -5.63
N ARG A 50 6.72 17.21 -4.72
CA ARG A 50 5.27 17.43 -4.97
C ARG A 50 4.53 16.38 -5.79
N ASP A 51 5.25 15.43 -6.39
CA ASP A 51 4.68 14.33 -7.18
C ASP A 51 5.47 13.03 -6.97
N LEU A 52 5.84 12.77 -5.72
CA LEU A 52 6.50 11.52 -5.36
C LEU A 52 5.48 10.37 -5.44
N ALA A 53 5.72 9.43 -6.35
CA ALA A 53 4.90 8.25 -6.58
C ALA A 53 5.75 7.15 -7.21
N ALA A 54 5.35 5.87 -7.10
CA ALA A 54 6.14 4.78 -7.68
C ALA A 54 6.33 4.90 -9.21
N ARG A 55 5.38 5.50 -9.93
CA ARG A 55 5.52 5.81 -11.38
C ARG A 55 6.67 6.77 -11.71
N ASN A 56 7.09 7.58 -10.74
CA ASN A 56 8.17 8.57 -10.87
C ASN A 56 9.47 8.08 -10.22
N ILE A 57 9.54 6.79 -9.85
CA ILE A 57 10.77 6.13 -9.44
C ILE A 57 11.22 5.24 -10.58
N LEU A 58 12.48 5.37 -10.99
CA LEU A 58 13.08 4.51 -12.00
C LEU A 58 13.96 3.43 -11.36
N VAL A 59 14.03 2.27 -11.99
CA VAL A 59 14.78 1.09 -11.51
C VAL A 59 15.82 0.70 -12.56
N ASN A 60 17.06 0.49 -12.13
CA ASN A 60 18.12 0.00 -13.02
C ASN A 60 18.28 -1.54 -12.95
N SER A 61 19.17 -2.09 -13.76
CA SER A 61 19.48 -3.54 -13.84
C SER A 61 19.90 -4.16 -12.50
N ASN A 62 20.47 -3.37 -11.60
CA ASN A 62 20.90 -3.80 -10.26
C ASN A 62 19.84 -3.55 -9.17
N LEU A 63 18.58 -3.30 -9.56
CA LEU A 63 17.45 -2.98 -8.67
C LEU A 63 17.64 -1.69 -7.84
N VAL A 64 18.51 -0.79 -8.27
CA VAL A 64 18.66 0.53 -7.63
C VAL A 64 17.51 1.42 -8.05
N CYS A 65 16.73 1.87 -7.07
CA CYS A 65 15.64 2.81 -7.27
C CYS A 65 16.13 4.26 -7.18
N LYS A 66 15.79 5.08 -8.16
CA LYS A 66 16.13 6.52 -8.21
C LYS A 66 14.90 7.38 -8.42
N VAL A 67 14.82 8.47 -7.67
CA VAL A 67 13.78 9.49 -7.81
C VAL A 67 13.96 10.22 -9.14
N SER A 68 12.86 10.43 -9.87
CA SER A 68 12.84 11.10 -11.18
C SER A 68 11.62 12.03 -11.29
N ASP A 69 11.43 12.63 -12.46
CA ASP A 69 10.35 13.59 -12.75
C ASP A 69 10.29 14.80 -11.82
N PHE A 70 11.22 15.73 -12.06
CA PHE A 70 11.28 17.02 -11.36
C PHE A 70 10.36 18.09 -11.98
N GLY A 71 9.42 17.72 -12.86
CA GLY A 71 8.59 18.68 -13.61
C GLY A 71 7.69 19.55 -12.73
N LEU A 72 7.20 18.99 -11.62
CA LEU A 72 6.41 19.70 -10.60
C LEU A 72 7.23 20.15 -9.39
N SER A 73 8.50 19.79 -9.34
CA SER A 73 9.36 20.07 -8.19
C SER A 73 9.83 21.52 -8.17
N ARG A 74 10.09 22.02 -6.96
CA ARG A 74 10.50 23.41 -6.74
C ARG A 74 11.46 23.53 -5.56
N PHE A 75 12.39 24.46 -5.67
CA PHE A 75 13.25 24.93 -4.58
C PHE A 75 12.42 25.80 -3.63
N LEU A 76 12.59 25.63 -2.33
CA LEU A 76 12.04 26.53 -1.32
C LEU A 76 13.01 27.70 -1.10
N GLU A 77 12.58 28.93 -1.34
CA GLU A 77 13.36 30.11 -0.96
C GLU A 77 13.41 30.22 0.57
N ASP A 78 14.58 30.61 1.11
CA ASP A 78 14.80 30.80 2.54
C ASP A 78 14.09 32.08 3.04
N ASP A 79 12.76 32.10 3.07
CA ASP A 79 12.00 33.10 3.84
C ASP A 79 11.88 32.62 5.30
N PRO A 80 12.50 33.30 6.29
CA PRO A 80 12.46 32.90 7.70
C PRO A 80 11.06 32.98 8.33
N THR A 81 10.11 33.63 7.68
CA THR A 81 8.81 33.96 8.28
C THR A 81 7.73 32.91 8.00
N ASP A 82 7.85 32.13 6.92
CA ASP A 82 7.00 30.97 6.66
C ASP A 82 7.66 30.03 5.63
N PRO A 83 8.23 28.86 6.02
CA PRO A 83 8.81 27.88 5.09
C PRO A 83 7.74 27.16 4.25
N THR A 84 6.54 27.74 4.12
CA THR A 84 5.37 27.10 3.55
C THR A 84 4.87 27.90 2.37
N TYR A 85 5.08 27.32 1.20
CA TYR A 85 4.70 27.95 -0.05
C TYR A 85 3.27 27.55 -0.42
N THR A 86 2.48 28.54 -0.84
CA THR A 86 1.14 28.35 -1.43
C THR A 86 1.26 28.47 -2.95
N SER A 87 1.17 27.34 -3.67
CA SER A 87 1.34 27.34 -5.13
C SER A 87 0.13 27.92 -5.86
N SER A 88 0.34 29.00 -6.63
CA SER A 88 -0.68 29.73 -7.40
C SER A 88 -0.91 29.23 -8.83
N LEU A 89 -0.46 28.03 -9.21
CA LEU A 89 -0.51 27.55 -10.60
C LEU A 89 -1.22 26.20 -10.80
N GLY A 90 -2.45 26.26 -11.32
CA GLY A 90 -3.08 25.51 -12.44
C GLY A 90 -2.89 24.00 -12.70
N GLY A 91 -2.02 23.26 -12.00
CA GLY A 91 -1.81 21.83 -12.25
C GLY A 91 -2.81 20.92 -11.52
N LYS A 92 -3.23 19.83 -12.17
CA LYS A 92 -3.98 18.74 -11.52
C LYS A 92 -3.06 18.09 -10.47
N ILE A 93 -3.51 18.08 -9.21
CA ILE A 93 -2.81 17.42 -8.11
C ILE A 93 -3.04 15.90 -8.18
N PRO A 94 -2.00 15.06 -7.97
CA PRO A 94 -2.14 13.62 -7.82
C PRO A 94 -2.76 13.28 -6.45
N ILE A 95 -4.07 13.46 -6.31
CA ILE A 95 -4.83 13.41 -5.04
C ILE A 95 -4.43 12.23 -4.13
N ARG A 96 -4.29 11.02 -4.68
CA ARG A 96 -4.01 9.79 -3.91
C ARG A 96 -2.62 9.73 -3.26
N TRP A 97 -1.68 10.55 -3.73
CA TRP A 97 -0.33 10.65 -3.18
C TRP A 97 -0.12 11.92 -2.35
N THR A 98 -1.08 12.84 -2.38
CA THR A 98 -0.87 14.19 -1.85
C THR A 98 -1.38 14.30 -0.42
N ALA A 99 -0.60 14.93 0.45
CA ALA A 99 -0.98 15.18 1.83
C ALA A 99 -2.22 16.08 1.94
N PRO A 100 -3.06 15.93 2.99
CA PRO A 100 -4.31 16.70 3.13
C PRO A 100 -4.10 18.22 3.09
N GLU A 101 -3.06 18.72 3.77
CA GLU A 101 -2.75 20.15 3.80
C GLU A 101 -2.30 20.69 2.43
N ALA A 102 -1.68 19.84 1.61
CA ALA A 102 -1.26 20.19 0.26
C ALA A 102 -2.44 20.16 -0.73
N ILE A 103 -3.45 19.32 -0.50
CA ILE A 103 -4.71 19.34 -1.25
C ILE A 103 -5.53 20.58 -0.88
N ALA A 104 -5.79 20.78 0.41
CA ALA A 104 -6.70 21.81 0.92
C ALA A 104 -6.14 23.23 0.77
N TYR A 105 -4.86 23.41 1.07
CA TYR A 105 -4.25 24.74 1.18
C TYR A 105 -3.05 24.94 0.25
N ARG A 106 -2.80 24.01 -0.68
CA ARG A 106 -1.62 24.04 -1.58
C ARG A 106 -0.29 24.17 -0.81
N LYS A 107 -0.25 23.67 0.43
CA LYS A 107 0.89 23.78 1.36
C LYS A 107 1.89 22.65 1.15
N PHE A 108 2.78 22.80 0.17
CA PHE A 108 3.79 21.79 -0.16
C PHE A 108 5.09 22.00 0.63
N THR A 109 5.57 20.95 1.27
CA THR A 109 6.80 20.93 2.09
C THR A 109 7.45 19.54 2.04
N SER A 110 8.67 19.38 2.58
CA SER A 110 9.25 18.03 2.73
C SER A 110 8.35 17.09 3.54
N ALA A 111 7.55 17.61 4.49
CA ALA A 111 6.60 16.82 5.25
C ALA A 111 5.39 16.34 4.42
N SER A 112 5.00 17.07 3.36
CA SER A 112 4.00 16.57 2.41
C SER A 112 4.59 15.51 1.48
N ASP A 113 5.88 15.62 1.12
CA ASP A 113 6.57 14.54 0.39
C ASP A 113 6.75 13.28 1.26
N VAL A 114 6.89 13.41 2.59
CA VAL A 114 6.88 12.26 3.52
C VAL A 114 5.54 11.51 3.45
N TRP A 115 4.42 12.22 3.36
CA TRP A 115 3.12 11.58 3.14
C TRP A 115 3.10 10.77 1.84
N SER A 116 3.55 11.39 0.75
CA SER A 116 3.67 10.75 -0.56
C SER A 116 4.59 9.52 -0.50
N TYR A 117 5.69 9.60 0.25
CA TYR A 117 6.60 8.48 0.48
C TYR A 117 5.89 7.32 1.22
N GLY A 118 5.02 7.60 2.20
CA GLY A 118 4.20 6.57 2.83
C GLY A 118 3.30 5.84 1.81
N ILE A 119 2.74 6.56 0.83
CA ILE A 119 1.98 5.95 -0.27
C ILE A 119 2.90 5.11 -1.17
N VAL A 120 4.10 5.58 -1.49
CA VAL A 120 5.10 4.77 -2.24
C VAL A 120 5.48 3.50 -1.48
N MET A 121 5.63 3.57 -0.15
CA MET A 121 5.85 2.38 0.68
C MET A 121 4.72 1.37 0.50
N TRP A 122 3.47 1.83 0.51
CA TRP A 122 2.32 0.98 0.29
C TRP A 122 2.32 0.37 -1.11
N GLU A 123 2.57 1.18 -2.16
CA GLU A 123 2.70 0.71 -3.55
C GLU A 123 3.77 -0.38 -3.70
N VAL A 124 4.95 -0.21 -3.09
CA VAL A 124 6.03 -1.19 -3.19
C VAL A 124 5.65 -2.50 -2.51
N MET A 125 5.09 -2.42 -1.31
CA MET A 125 4.69 -3.61 -0.54
C MET A 125 3.46 -4.31 -1.11
N SER A 126 2.66 -3.63 -1.94
CA SER A 126 1.52 -4.20 -2.68
C SER A 126 1.85 -4.51 -4.14
N TYR A 127 3.13 -4.54 -4.52
CA TYR A 127 3.58 -4.83 -5.89
C TYR A 127 2.93 -3.94 -6.98
N GLY A 128 2.74 -2.66 -6.67
CA GLY A 128 2.25 -1.65 -7.61
C GLY A 128 0.73 -1.60 -7.74
N GLU A 129 -0.02 -2.06 -6.73
CA GLU A 129 -1.45 -1.79 -6.65
C GLU A 129 -1.74 -0.29 -6.63
N ARG A 130 -2.90 0.09 -7.20
CA ARG A 130 -3.36 1.48 -7.20
C ARG A 130 -3.80 1.90 -5.79
N PRO A 131 -3.20 2.94 -5.18
CA PRO A 131 -3.61 3.42 -3.86
C PRO A 131 -5.10 3.80 -3.85
N TYR A 132 -5.84 3.35 -2.83
CA TYR A 132 -7.29 3.52 -2.70
C TYR A 132 -8.13 2.92 -3.85
N TRP A 133 -7.54 2.02 -4.65
CA TRP A 133 -8.21 1.26 -5.71
C TRP A 133 -9.15 2.11 -6.59
N ASP A 134 -10.44 1.78 -6.60
CA ASP A 134 -11.45 2.37 -7.49
C ASP A 134 -12.20 3.55 -6.86
N MET A 135 -11.88 3.95 -5.61
CA MET A 135 -12.49 5.11 -4.97
C MET A 135 -12.36 6.34 -5.86
N SER A 136 -13.38 7.20 -5.96
CA SER A 136 -13.23 8.44 -6.70
C SER A 136 -12.25 9.38 -5.98
N ASN A 137 -11.70 10.39 -6.67
CA ASN A 137 -10.84 11.36 -5.99
C ASN A 137 -11.57 12.08 -4.84
N GLN A 138 -12.89 12.31 -4.97
CA GLN A 138 -13.69 12.92 -3.91
C GLN A 138 -13.81 12.00 -2.70
N ASP A 139 -14.04 10.70 -2.93
CA ASP A 139 -14.13 9.72 -1.85
C ASP A 139 -12.80 9.56 -1.11
N VAL A 140 -11.68 9.59 -1.85
CA VAL A 140 -10.34 9.55 -1.24
C VAL A 140 -10.12 10.75 -0.32
N ILE A 141 -10.46 11.96 -0.77
CA ILE A 141 -10.36 13.18 0.05
C ILE A 141 -11.21 13.04 1.32
N ASN A 142 -12.47 12.63 1.17
CA ASN A 142 -13.39 12.47 2.30
C ASN A 142 -12.90 11.42 3.30
N ALA A 143 -12.43 10.27 2.81
CA ALA A 143 -11.94 9.19 3.65
C ALA A 143 -10.70 9.62 4.44
N VAL A 144 -9.72 10.24 3.77
CA VAL A 144 -8.49 10.71 4.43
C VAL A 144 -8.77 11.77 5.49
N GLU A 145 -9.71 12.69 5.24
CA GLU A 145 -10.17 13.68 6.23
C GLU A 145 -10.85 13.05 7.46
N GLN A 146 -11.56 11.94 7.26
CA GLN A 146 -12.19 11.12 8.30
C GLN A 146 -11.20 10.11 8.94
N ASP A 147 -9.90 10.38 8.83
CA ASP A 147 -8.82 9.56 9.39
C ASP A 147 -8.73 8.11 8.87
N TYR A 148 -9.39 7.80 7.74
CA TYR A 148 -9.16 6.54 7.05
C TYR A 148 -7.73 6.50 6.47
N ARG A 149 -7.07 5.35 6.62
CA ARG A 149 -5.74 5.06 6.06
C ARG A 149 -5.76 3.71 5.36
N LEU A 150 -4.85 3.54 4.40
CA LEU A 150 -4.74 2.29 3.66
C LEU A 150 -4.39 1.13 4.61
N PRO A 151 -5.04 -0.03 4.46
CA PRO A 151 -4.74 -1.20 5.26
C PRO A 151 -3.35 -1.76 4.92
N PRO A 152 -2.76 -2.60 5.80
CA PRO A 152 -1.50 -3.26 5.49
C PRO A 152 -1.64 -4.12 4.22
N PRO A 153 -0.69 -4.02 3.27
CA PRO A 153 -0.59 -4.97 2.17
C PRO A 153 -0.44 -6.42 2.65
N MET A 154 -0.74 -7.38 1.78
CA MET A 154 -0.55 -8.80 2.09
C MET A 154 0.90 -9.08 2.47
N ASP A 155 1.11 -9.92 3.48
CA ASP A 155 2.43 -10.32 3.97
C ASP A 155 3.36 -9.14 4.36
N CYS A 156 2.78 -7.95 4.61
CA CYS A 156 3.54 -6.77 5.02
C CYS A 156 3.97 -6.88 6.49
N PRO A 157 5.28 -6.76 6.80
CA PRO A 157 5.76 -6.69 8.17
C PRO A 157 5.13 -5.51 8.93
N THR A 158 4.73 -5.76 10.19
CA THR A 158 4.07 -4.75 11.05
C THR A 158 4.90 -3.47 11.18
N ALA A 159 6.23 -3.59 11.28
CA ALA A 159 7.12 -2.44 11.38
C ALA A 159 7.07 -1.52 10.13
N LEU A 160 6.87 -2.09 8.94
CA LEU A 160 6.76 -1.29 7.71
C LEU A 160 5.41 -0.61 7.62
N HIS A 161 4.31 -1.31 7.95
CA HIS A 161 2.99 -0.68 7.98
C HIS A 161 2.89 0.41 9.04
N GLN A 162 3.49 0.20 10.22
CA GLN A 162 3.57 1.25 11.24
C GLN A 162 4.31 2.48 10.72
N LEU A 163 5.44 2.31 10.01
CA LEU A 163 6.16 3.42 9.41
C LEU A 163 5.32 4.14 8.32
N MET A 164 4.47 3.43 7.57
CA MET A 164 3.50 4.05 6.66
C MET A 164 2.49 4.93 7.44
N LEU A 165 1.93 4.42 8.53
CA LEU A 165 1.01 5.16 9.39
C LEU A 165 1.66 6.41 9.99
N ASP A 166 2.93 6.32 10.42
CA ASP A 166 3.70 7.45 10.92
C ASP A 166 3.89 8.53 9.84
N CYS A 167 4.05 8.13 8.57
CA CYS A 167 4.09 9.06 7.43
C CYS A 167 2.72 9.71 7.15
N TRP A 168 1.62 9.06 7.51
CA TRP A 168 0.25 9.53 7.27
C TRP A 168 -0.43 10.16 8.50
N VAL A 169 0.37 10.64 9.46
CA VAL A 169 -0.13 11.45 10.57
C VAL A 169 -0.70 12.77 10.02
N LYS A 170 -1.91 13.13 10.48
CA LYS A 170 -2.64 14.32 10.02
C LYS A 170 -1.83 15.59 10.27
N GLU A 171 -1.29 15.74 11.48
CA GLU A 171 -0.38 16.84 11.81
C GLU A 171 1.01 16.63 11.18
N ARG A 172 1.30 17.42 10.14
CA ARG A 172 2.54 17.27 9.35
C ARG A 172 3.84 17.36 10.15
N ASN A 173 3.84 18.08 11.27
CA ASN A 173 5.03 18.29 12.09
C ASN A 173 5.39 17.04 12.92
N LEU A 174 4.43 16.12 13.10
CA LEU A 174 4.63 14.86 13.79
C LEU A 174 5.11 13.74 12.87
N ARG A 175 5.09 13.96 11.54
CA ARG A 175 5.59 12.99 10.56
C ARG A 175 7.11 12.84 10.70
N PRO A 176 7.67 11.64 10.50
CA PRO A 176 9.12 11.45 10.55
C PRO A 176 9.80 12.20 9.40
N LYS A 177 10.95 12.80 9.67
CA LYS A 177 11.82 13.35 8.62
C LYS A 177 12.44 12.22 7.79
N PHE A 178 12.80 12.47 6.54
CA PHE A 178 13.46 11.48 5.69
C PHE A 178 14.74 10.89 6.32
N THR A 179 15.51 11.68 7.07
CA THR A 179 16.65 11.17 7.84
C THR A 179 16.26 10.09 8.86
N GLN A 180 15.12 10.26 9.55
CA GLN A 180 14.60 9.28 10.49
C GLN A 180 14.09 8.03 9.76
N ILE A 181 13.39 8.21 8.63
CA ILE A 181 12.91 7.11 7.78
C ILE A 181 14.08 6.23 7.32
N VAL A 182 15.14 6.83 6.76
CA VAL A 182 16.36 6.11 6.34
C VAL A 182 16.97 5.33 7.51
N ALA A 183 17.10 5.96 8.68
CA ALA A 183 17.66 5.32 9.86
C ALA A 183 16.80 4.12 10.34
N THR A 184 15.48 4.24 10.26
CA THR A 184 14.55 3.14 10.59
C THR A 184 14.70 1.98 9.62
N LEU A 185 14.71 2.24 8.30
CA LEU A 185 14.88 1.19 7.29
C LEU A 185 16.25 0.50 7.40
N ASP A 186 17.30 1.27 7.64
CA ASP A 186 18.65 0.74 7.87
C ASP A 186 18.70 -0.21 9.10
N LYS A 187 17.95 0.10 10.16
CA LYS A 187 17.82 -0.80 11.33
C LYS A 187 17.09 -2.09 10.96
N LEU A 188 16.00 -2.00 10.20
CA LEU A 188 15.24 -3.16 9.75
C LEU A 188 16.06 -4.07 8.83
N ILE A 189 16.86 -3.49 7.92
CA ILE A 189 17.75 -4.25 7.03
C ILE A 189 18.83 -4.98 7.83
N ARG A 190 19.46 -4.31 8.81
CA ARG A 190 20.48 -4.93 9.67
C ARG A 190 19.92 -6.03 10.58
N ASN A 191 18.64 -5.96 10.94
CA ASN A 191 17.96 -6.96 11.73
C ASN A 191 16.78 -7.57 10.95
N ALA A 192 17.09 -8.34 9.91
CA ALA A 192 16.08 -8.97 9.06
C ALA A 192 15.07 -9.85 9.82
N ALA A 193 15.39 -10.34 11.02
CA ALA A 193 14.44 -11.07 11.86
C ALA A 193 13.23 -10.22 12.29
N SER A 194 13.39 -8.90 12.37
CA SER A 194 12.29 -7.95 12.66
C SER A 194 11.31 -7.77 11.50
N LEU A 195 11.67 -8.23 10.29
CA LEU A 195 10.81 -8.23 9.11
C LEU A 195 9.97 -9.50 8.97
N LYS A 196 10.01 -10.40 9.96
CA LYS A 196 9.10 -11.55 9.99
C LYS A 196 7.67 -11.05 10.21
N VAL A 197 6.74 -11.53 9.38
CA VAL A 197 5.32 -11.27 9.54
C VAL A 197 4.88 -11.92 10.85
N VAL A 198 4.58 -11.10 11.86
CA VAL A 198 4.08 -11.62 13.13
C VAL A 198 2.61 -11.97 12.96
N THR A 199 2.32 -13.25 12.78
CA THR A 199 0.97 -13.79 13.02
C THR A 199 0.75 -13.76 14.53
N ASN A 200 0.19 -12.66 15.06
CA ASN A 200 -0.22 -12.61 16.46
C ASN A 200 -1.41 -13.56 16.68
N SER A 201 -1.11 -14.75 17.19
CA SER A 201 -2.02 -15.57 17.97
C SER A 201 -2.30 -14.85 19.30
N THR A 202 -3.54 -14.39 19.47
CA THR A 202 -4.26 -14.06 20.73
C THR A 202 -3.50 -13.52 21.97
N GLN A 203 -3.81 -12.27 22.35
CA GLN A 203 -4.27 -11.78 23.68
C GLN A 203 -3.86 -10.30 23.89
N SER A 204 -4.83 -9.38 23.89
CA SER A 204 -4.72 -8.13 24.67
C SER A 204 -6.10 -7.65 25.08
N THR A 205 -6.31 -7.65 26.39
CA THR A 205 -7.34 -6.91 27.12
C THR A 205 -7.14 -5.41 26.93
N GLY A 206 -8.20 -4.64 26.64
CA GLY A 206 -8.11 -3.17 26.61
C GLY A 206 -9.06 -2.48 25.63
N VAL A 207 -10.28 -2.24 26.10
CA VAL A 207 -11.39 -1.41 25.59
C VAL A 207 -11.04 -0.39 24.48
N SER A 208 -11.41 -0.73 23.24
CA SER A 208 -11.99 0.18 22.23
C SER A 208 -12.83 -0.65 21.24
N GLN A 209 -13.96 -0.10 20.83
CA GLN A 209 -15.19 -0.71 20.31
C GLN A 209 -15.09 -1.64 19.06
N PRO A 210 -16.15 -2.43 18.79
CA PRO A 210 -16.09 -3.71 18.10
C PRO A 210 -16.37 -3.57 16.61
N LEU A 211 -15.44 -4.02 15.75
CA LEU A 211 -15.75 -4.48 14.37
C LEU A 211 -14.58 -5.24 13.72
N LEU A 212 -13.54 -5.59 14.48
CA LEU A 212 -12.38 -6.32 13.99
C LEU A 212 -11.87 -7.28 15.07
N ASP A 213 -12.73 -8.23 15.45
CA ASP A 213 -12.22 -9.45 16.05
C ASP A 213 -11.67 -10.30 14.90
N ARG A 214 -10.35 -10.42 14.85
CA ARG A 214 -9.63 -11.25 13.87
C ARG A 214 -9.72 -12.70 14.34
N CYS A 215 -10.94 -13.23 14.37
CA CYS A 215 -11.16 -14.67 14.36
C CYS A 215 -10.79 -15.16 12.96
N VAL A 216 -10.15 -16.33 12.85
CA VAL A 216 -10.32 -17.13 11.62
C VAL A 216 -11.82 -17.17 11.43
N PRO A 217 -12.38 -16.58 10.37
CA PRO A 217 -13.82 -16.55 10.27
C PRO A 217 -14.28 -18.01 10.25
N ASP A 218 -15.15 -18.34 11.18
CA ASP A 218 -15.82 -19.62 11.17
C ASP A 218 -16.64 -19.63 9.87
N TYR A 219 -16.16 -20.33 8.84
CA TYR A 219 -16.77 -20.28 7.51
C TYR A 219 -18.19 -20.84 7.55
N THR A 220 -18.59 -21.53 8.64
CA THR A 220 -19.96 -21.98 8.90
C THR A 220 -20.92 -20.85 9.30
N THR A 221 -20.41 -19.67 9.66
CA THR A 221 -21.21 -18.51 10.12
C THR A 221 -21.59 -17.55 8.99
N PHE A 222 -21.02 -17.69 7.80
CA PHE A 222 -21.35 -16.82 6.68
C PHE A 222 -22.62 -17.27 5.97
N THR A 223 -23.55 -16.33 5.78
CA THR A 223 -24.79 -16.57 5.04
C THR A 223 -24.66 -16.30 3.54
N THR A 224 -23.69 -15.47 3.11
CA THR A 224 -23.50 -15.15 1.69
C THR A 224 -22.02 -15.09 1.28
N VAL A 225 -21.75 -15.34 -0.01
CA VAL A 225 -20.43 -15.10 -0.64
C VAL A 225 -20.00 -13.64 -0.49
N GLY A 226 -20.95 -12.71 -0.46
CA GLY A 226 -20.69 -11.28 -0.25
C GLY A 226 -20.08 -11.00 1.12
N ASP A 227 -20.59 -11.63 2.18
CA ASP A 227 -20.08 -11.45 3.55
C ASP A 227 -18.69 -12.07 3.71
N TRP A 228 -18.46 -13.22 3.07
CA TRP A 228 -17.13 -13.83 3.02
C TRP A 228 -16.11 -12.92 2.31
N LEU A 229 -16.47 -12.36 1.15
CA LEU A 229 -15.62 -11.40 0.45
C LEU A 229 -15.33 -10.16 1.31
N ASP A 230 -16.30 -9.65 2.07
CA ASP A 230 -16.08 -8.54 3.01
C ASP A 230 -15.09 -8.92 4.13
N ALA A 231 -15.23 -10.12 4.68
CA ALA A 231 -14.37 -10.64 5.74
C ALA A 231 -12.91 -10.75 5.28
N ILE A 232 -12.67 -11.26 4.07
CA ILE A 232 -11.32 -11.35 3.49
C ILE A 232 -10.87 -10.04 2.83
N LYS A 233 -11.61 -8.94 2.99
CA LYS A 233 -11.33 -7.62 2.40
C LYS A 233 -11.20 -7.64 0.87
N MET A 234 -11.99 -8.50 0.22
CA MET A 234 -12.14 -8.65 -1.23
C MET A 234 -13.53 -8.23 -1.72
N SER A 235 -14.25 -7.41 -0.93
CA SER A 235 -15.62 -6.93 -1.20
C SER A 235 -15.81 -6.34 -2.59
N ARG A 236 -14.76 -5.73 -3.16
CA ARG A 236 -14.76 -5.18 -4.52
C ARG A 236 -15.08 -6.18 -5.62
N TYR A 237 -14.91 -7.48 -5.36
CA TYR A 237 -15.21 -8.55 -6.32
C TYR A 237 -16.62 -9.12 -6.15
N ARG A 238 -17.44 -8.57 -5.26
CA ARG A 238 -18.80 -9.08 -5.00
C ARG A 238 -19.62 -9.22 -6.28
N ASP A 239 -19.69 -8.15 -7.07
CA ASP A 239 -20.46 -8.15 -8.31
C ASP A 239 -19.87 -9.13 -9.34
N ASN A 240 -18.54 -9.27 -9.39
CA ASN A 240 -17.86 -10.23 -10.25
C ASN A 240 -18.28 -11.67 -9.95
N PHE A 241 -18.33 -12.04 -8.66
CA PHE A 241 -18.76 -13.37 -8.22
C PHE A 241 -20.24 -13.61 -8.51
N VAL A 242 -21.11 -12.64 -8.19
CA VAL A 242 -22.55 -12.73 -8.44
C VAL A 242 -22.86 -12.84 -9.93
N ASN A 243 -22.26 -11.98 -10.76
CA ASN A 243 -22.49 -11.97 -12.21
C ASN A 243 -21.97 -13.24 -12.90
N ALA A 244 -20.95 -13.87 -12.34
CA ALA A 244 -20.40 -15.14 -12.84
C ALA A 244 -21.12 -16.39 -12.31
N GLY A 245 -22.13 -16.22 -11.44
CA GLY A 245 -22.92 -17.32 -10.88
C GLY A 245 -22.30 -18.00 -9.66
N PHE A 246 -21.22 -17.47 -9.08
CA PHE A 246 -20.62 -17.98 -7.85
C PHE A 246 -21.35 -17.45 -6.61
N ALA A 247 -22.62 -17.84 -6.47
CA ALA A 247 -23.52 -17.37 -5.42
C ALA A 247 -23.57 -18.23 -4.15
N SER A 248 -22.97 -19.44 -4.18
CA SER A 248 -22.93 -20.37 -3.04
C SER A 248 -21.52 -20.79 -2.69
N PHE A 249 -21.31 -21.17 -1.42
CA PHE A 249 -20.03 -21.66 -0.93
C PHE A 249 -19.60 -22.98 -1.60
N ASP A 250 -20.53 -23.85 -2.03
CA ASP A 250 -20.19 -25.06 -2.78
C ASP A 250 -19.55 -24.77 -4.14
N LEU A 251 -20.02 -23.72 -4.82
CA LEU A 251 -19.47 -23.29 -6.10
C LEU A 251 -18.14 -22.56 -5.91
N VAL A 252 -18.06 -21.68 -4.91
CA VAL A 252 -16.82 -20.97 -4.53
C VAL A 252 -15.73 -21.96 -4.11
N ALA A 253 -16.10 -23.00 -3.37
CA ALA A 253 -15.20 -24.06 -2.95
C ALA A 253 -14.63 -24.86 -4.12
N GLN A 254 -15.18 -24.80 -5.34
CA GLN A 254 -14.65 -25.50 -6.51
C GLN A 254 -13.81 -24.62 -7.42
N MET A 255 -13.73 -23.31 -7.13
CA MET A 255 -13.04 -22.37 -8.00
C MET A 255 -11.55 -22.66 -8.14
N THR A 256 -11.06 -22.40 -9.34
CA THR A 256 -9.65 -22.46 -9.72
C THR A 256 -9.07 -21.05 -9.88
N ALA A 257 -7.75 -20.95 -10.03
CA ALA A 257 -7.11 -19.69 -10.40
C ALA A 257 -7.61 -19.15 -11.75
N GLU A 258 -7.93 -20.05 -12.69
CA GLU A 258 -8.46 -19.68 -14.01
C GLU A 258 -9.86 -19.07 -13.90
N ASP A 259 -10.72 -19.59 -13.02
CA ASP A 259 -12.03 -19.01 -12.75
C ASP A 259 -11.91 -17.58 -12.21
N LEU A 260 -10.98 -17.34 -11.28
CA LEU A 260 -10.74 -16.00 -10.72
C LEU A 260 -10.30 -15.00 -11.79
N LEU A 261 -9.41 -15.42 -12.68
CA LEU A 261 -9.02 -14.61 -13.84
C LEU A 261 -10.22 -14.31 -14.74
N ARG A 262 -11.03 -15.33 -15.05
CA ARG A 262 -12.21 -15.22 -15.93
C ARG A 262 -13.27 -14.26 -15.38
N ILE A 263 -13.45 -14.21 -14.06
CA ILE A 263 -14.40 -13.28 -13.42
C ILE A 263 -13.81 -11.89 -13.19
N GLY A 264 -12.54 -11.63 -13.55
CA GLY A 264 -11.93 -10.31 -13.47
C GLY A 264 -11.09 -10.05 -12.22
N VAL A 265 -10.74 -11.08 -11.44
CA VAL A 265 -9.72 -10.99 -10.39
C VAL A 265 -8.34 -11.15 -11.06
N THR A 266 -7.82 -10.06 -11.62
CA THR A 266 -6.56 -10.09 -12.38
C THR A 266 -5.30 -9.88 -11.52
N LEU A 267 -5.45 -9.34 -10.32
CA LEU A 267 -4.33 -9.11 -9.40
C LEU A 267 -3.92 -10.42 -8.74
N ALA A 268 -2.69 -10.89 -8.97
CA ALA A 268 -2.22 -12.18 -8.47
C ALA A 268 -2.18 -12.24 -6.92
N GLY A 269 -1.85 -11.15 -6.23
CA GLY A 269 -2.04 -11.04 -4.78
C GLY A 269 -3.48 -11.28 -4.31
N HIS A 270 -4.47 -10.75 -5.03
CA HIS A 270 -5.88 -11.00 -4.73
C HIS A 270 -6.31 -12.42 -5.05
N GLN A 271 -5.85 -12.98 -6.18
CA GLN A 271 -6.08 -14.39 -6.51
C GLN A 271 -5.53 -15.29 -5.41
N LYS A 272 -4.29 -15.06 -4.97
CA LYS A 272 -3.66 -15.81 -3.87
C LYS A 272 -4.46 -15.70 -2.58
N LYS A 273 -4.97 -14.50 -2.25
CA LYS A 273 -5.82 -14.28 -1.05
C LYS A 273 -7.09 -15.11 -1.09
N ILE A 274 -7.79 -15.01 -2.23
CA ILE A 274 -9.09 -15.64 -2.42
C ILE A 274 -8.92 -17.17 -2.46
N LEU A 275 -7.94 -17.68 -3.20
CA LEU A 275 -7.63 -19.12 -3.27
C LEU A 275 -7.17 -19.67 -1.92
N GLY A 276 -6.36 -18.93 -1.17
CA GLY A 276 -5.96 -19.32 0.18
C GLY A 276 -7.16 -19.46 1.12
N SER A 277 -8.07 -18.48 1.08
CA SER A 277 -9.30 -18.56 1.88
C SER A 277 -10.25 -19.68 1.42
N ILE A 278 -10.34 -19.95 0.11
CA ILE A 278 -11.08 -21.10 -0.43
C ILE A 278 -10.47 -22.42 0.09
N GLN A 279 -9.15 -22.52 0.17
CA GLN A 279 -8.48 -23.70 0.69
C GLN A 279 -8.78 -23.91 2.19
N ASP A 280 -8.73 -22.85 3.00
CA ASP A 280 -9.11 -22.90 4.42
C ASP A 280 -10.58 -23.30 4.59
N MET A 281 -11.47 -22.77 3.74
CA MET A 281 -12.90 -23.11 3.70
C MET A 281 -13.12 -24.61 3.39
N ARG A 282 -12.41 -25.16 2.40
CA ARG A 282 -12.44 -26.62 2.09
C ARG A 282 -12.02 -27.47 3.28
N LEU A 283 -10.97 -27.05 4.00
CA LEU A 283 -10.47 -27.79 5.16
C LEU A 283 -11.49 -27.82 6.31
N GLN A 284 -12.23 -26.73 6.52
CA GLN A 284 -13.30 -26.68 7.52
C GLN A 284 -14.55 -27.48 7.11
N MET A 285 -14.97 -27.39 5.83
CA MET A 285 -16.14 -28.13 5.34
C MET A 285 -15.93 -29.66 5.34
N ASN A 286 -14.69 -30.14 5.22
CA ASN A 286 -14.37 -31.56 5.30
C ASN A 286 -14.29 -32.11 6.74
N GLN A 287 -14.19 -31.25 7.76
CA GLN A 287 -14.13 -31.68 9.17
C GLN A 287 -15.52 -31.89 9.81
N THR A 288 -16.60 -31.47 9.14
CA THR A 288 -17.98 -31.57 9.63
C THR A 288 -18.78 -32.75 9.09
N LEU A 289 -18.20 -33.59 8.22
CA LEU A 289 -18.82 -34.83 7.76
C LEU A 289 -18.48 -35.98 8.74
N PRO A 290 -19.45 -36.58 9.45
CA PRO A 290 -19.17 -37.75 10.26
C PRO A 290 -18.77 -38.92 9.36
N VAL A 291 -17.65 -39.55 9.67
CA VAL A 291 -17.24 -40.84 9.10
C VAL A 291 -18.36 -41.84 9.42
N GLN A 292 -19.17 -42.19 8.42
CA GLN A 292 -20.04 -43.36 8.53
C GLN A 292 -19.15 -44.60 8.43
N VAL A 293 -19.04 -45.31 9.55
CA VAL A 293 -18.53 -46.67 9.66
C VAL A 293 -19.60 -47.64 9.19
#